data_AF-A0A3E2YTH2-F1
#
_entry.id   AF-A0A3E2YTH2-F1
#
_cell.length_a   1.000
_cell.length_b   1.000
_cell.length_c   1.000
_cell.angle_alpha   90.00
_cell.angle_beta   90.00
_cell.angle_gamma   90.00
#
_symmetry.space_group_name_H-M   'P 1'
#
loop_
_entity.id
_entity.type
_entity.pdbx_description
1 polymer ?
#
loop_
_entity_poly.entity_id
_entity_poly.type
_entity_poly.pdbx_seq_one_letter_code
_entity_poly.pdbx_strand_id
1 'polypeptide(L)'
;MTFADKGYQGAGGTIRTPFKRHRHRPRLSRRQKAVNRGHARIRAVGERAVATLKGWKILTKLRCCPRRATAIVQAILVLHAVENDRYSE
;
A
#
# COMPACT_ATOMS: atom_id res chain seq x y z
N MET A 1 -10.85 -11.16 -0.67
CA MET A 1 -9.52 -11.64 -1.11
C MET A 1 -8.51 -10.52 -0.90
N THR A 2 -7.47 -10.76 -0.11
CA THR A 2 -6.54 -9.71 0.38
C THR A 2 -5.14 -9.96 -0.15
N PHE A 3 -4.50 -8.95 -0.73
CA PHE A 3 -3.14 -9.03 -1.28
C PHE A 3 -2.12 -8.59 -0.22
N ALA A 4 -1.32 -9.52 0.29
CA ALA A 4 -0.35 -9.26 1.36
C ALA A 4 1.10 -9.36 0.85
N ASP A 5 2.06 -8.94 1.69
CA ASP A 5 3.48 -9.08 1.38
C ASP A 5 4.01 -10.51 1.60
N LYS A 6 5.29 -10.73 1.31
CA LYS A 6 5.93 -12.05 1.38
C LYS A 6 6.08 -12.58 2.81
N GLY A 7 6.00 -11.73 3.82
CA GLY A 7 6.01 -12.09 5.24
C GLY A 7 4.77 -12.85 5.67
N TYR A 8 3.64 -12.66 4.98
CA TYR A 8 2.38 -13.38 5.23
C TYR A 8 2.29 -14.70 4.48
N GLN A 9 3.40 -15.19 3.91
CA GLN A 9 3.40 -16.45 3.19
C GLN A 9 3.09 -17.59 4.19
N GLY A 10 1.98 -18.30 3.96
CA GLY A 10 1.48 -19.32 4.89
C GLY A 10 0.23 -18.90 5.68
N ALA A 11 -0.21 -17.64 5.60
CA ALA A 11 -1.40 -17.16 6.31
C ALA A 11 -2.72 -17.84 5.86
N GLY A 12 -2.74 -18.47 4.69
CA GLY A 12 -3.87 -19.27 4.21
C GLY A 12 -5.14 -18.47 3.87
N GLY A 13 -6.23 -19.21 3.64
CA GLY A 13 -7.56 -18.64 3.38
C GLY A 13 -7.60 -17.67 2.20
N THR A 14 -8.12 -16.47 2.45
CA THR A 14 -8.31 -15.43 1.42
C THR A 14 -7.10 -14.54 1.18
N ILE A 15 -5.98 -14.79 1.85
CA ILE A 15 -4.75 -13.99 1.74
C ILE A 15 -3.89 -14.53 0.59
N ARG A 16 -3.62 -13.65 -0.38
CA ARG A 16 -2.72 -13.93 -1.50
C ARG A 16 -1.39 -13.26 -1.27
N THR A 17 -0.32 -14.04 -1.37
CA THR A 17 1.07 -13.58 -1.25
C THR A 17 1.80 -13.79 -2.58
N PRO A 18 2.80 -12.95 -2.91
CA PRO A 18 3.52 -13.09 -4.16
C PRO A 18 4.48 -14.27 -4.08
N PHE A 19 4.84 -14.84 -5.23
CA PHE A 19 5.82 -15.93 -5.30
C PHE A 19 7.16 -15.48 -4.72
N LYS A 20 7.65 -16.22 -3.72
CA LYS A 20 8.94 -16.00 -3.09
C LYS A 20 10.03 -16.78 -3.82
N ARG A 21 11.16 -16.12 -4.09
CA ARG A 21 12.38 -16.80 -4.53
C ARG A 21 13.08 -17.37 -3.30
N HIS A 22 13.43 -18.65 -3.33
CA HIS A 22 14.23 -19.29 -2.29
C HIS A 22 15.67 -19.47 -2.78
N ARG A 23 16.66 -19.36 -1.88
CA ARG A 23 18.10 -19.37 -2.22
C ARG A 23 18.51 -20.61 -3.02
N HIS A 24 18.00 -21.78 -2.63
CA HIS A 24 18.34 -23.08 -3.23
C HIS A 24 17.30 -23.59 -4.23
N ARG A 25 16.35 -22.74 -4.67
CA ARG A 25 15.34 -23.11 -5.68
C ARG A 25 15.61 -22.39 -6.99
N PRO A 26 15.12 -22.93 -8.13
CA PRO A 26 15.16 -22.24 -9.41
C PRO A 26 14.60 -20.82 -9.32
N ARG A 27 15.09 -19.95 -10.21
CA ARG A 27 14.58 -18.58 -10.33
C ARG A 27 13.08 -18.61 -10.69
N LEU A 28 12.36 -17.58 -10.26
CA LEU A 28 10.95 -17.42 -10.61
C LEU A 28 10.78 -17.40 -12.13
N SER A 29 9.80 -18.14 -12.62
CA SER A 29 9.44 -18.16 -14.03
C SER A 29 8.94 -16.79 -14.49
N ARG A 30 8.95 -16.55 -15.81
CA ARG A 30 8.43 -15.29 -16.38
C ARG A 30 6.98 -15.03 -15.96
N ARG A 31 6.15 -16.08 -15.89
CA ARG A 31 4.75 -16.01 -15.44
C ARG A 31 4.64 -15.64 -13.96
N GLN A 32 5.43 -16.29 -13.09
CA GLN A 32 5.46 -15.95 -11.65
C GLN A 32 5.91 -14.50 -11.41
N LYS A 33 6.91 -14.02 -12.17
CA LYS A 33 7.31 -12.60 -12.13
C LYS A 33 6.20 -11.66 -12.58
N ALA A 34 5.44 -12.04 -13.61
CA ALA A 34 4.29 -11.24 -14.07
C ALA A 34 3.19 -11.14 -13.01
N VAL A 35 2.85 -12.25 -12.35
CA VAL A 35 1.91 -12.26 -11.21
C VAL A 35 2.43 -11.35 -10.09
N ASN A 36 3.71 -11.46 -9.73
CA ASN A 36 4.29 -10.60 -8.69
C ASN A 36 4.26 -9.11 -9.04
N ARG A 37 4.42 -8.74 -10.33
CA ARG A 37 4.27 -7.34 -10.78
C ARG A 37 2.84 -6.85 -10.64
N GLY A 38 1.86 -7.66 -11.04
CA GLY A 38 0.44 -7.35 -10.84
C GLY A 38 0.09 -7.15 -9.37
N HIS A 39 0.57 -8.06 -8.52
CA HIS A 39 0.43 -7.96 -7.07
C HIS A 39 1.06 -6.68 -6.52
N ALA A 40 2.31 -6.37 -6.91
CA ALA A 40 2.97 -5.14 -6.49
C ALA A 40 2.21 -3.88 -6.90
N ARG A 41 1.62 -3.82 -8.10
CA ARG A 41 0.78 -2.69 -8.54
C ARG A 41 -0.43 -2.49 -7.65
N ILE A 42 -1.12 -3.57 -7.26
CA ILE A 42 -2.27 -3.50 -6.35
C ILE A 42 -1.84 -2.95 -4.99
N ARG A 43 -0.74 -3.45 -4.44
CA ARG A 43 -0.23 -2.99 -3.14
C ARG A 43 0.28 -1.55 -3.16
N ALA A 44 0.91 -1.14 -4.26
CA ALA A 44 1.49 0.19 -4.40
C ALA A 44 0.47 1.31 -4.16
N VAL A 45 -0.82 1.11 -4.48
CA VAL A 45 -1.88 2.08 -4.19
C VAL A 45 -2.04 2.31 -2.69
N GLY A 46 -2.18 1.23 -1.92
CA GLY A 46 -2.31 1.32 -0.46
C GLY A 46 -1.04 1.81 0.22
N GLU A 47 0.12 1.35 -0.24
CA GLU A 47 1.42 1.81 0.27
C GLU A 47 1.64 3.30 0.01
N ARG A 48 1.28 3.79 -1.17
CA ARG A 48 1.32 5.22 -1.49
C ARG A 48 0.38 6.02 -0.61
N ALA A 49 -0.87 5.57 -0.41
CA ALA A 49 -1.81 6.22 0.48
C ALA A 49 -1.25 6.33 1.91
N VAL A 50 -0.70 5.25 2.46
CA VAL A 50 -0.06 5.24 3.78
C VAL A 50 1.16 6.15 3.82
N ALA A 51 2.01 6.15 2.79
CA ALA A 51 3.19 7.00 2.70
C ALA A 51 2.81 8.49 2.68
N THR A 52 1.79 8.87 1.90
CA THR A 52 1.24 10.23 1.89
C THR A 52 0.80 10.63 3.30
N LEU A 53 -0.02 9.80 3.96
CA LEU A 53 -0.52 10.11 5.31
C LEU A 53 0.61 10.23 6.36
N LYS A 54 1.66 9.41 6.27
CA LYS A 54 2.83 9.50 7.17
C LYS A 54 3.57 10.84 7.07
N GLY A 55 3.47 11.56 5.95
CA GLY A 55 4.02 12.90 5.81
C GLY A 55 3.32 13.96 6.68
N TRP A 56 2.06 13.72 7.06
CA TRP A 56 1.24 14.66 7.81
C TRP A 56 1.42 14.48 9.32
N LYS A 57 2.32 15.28 9.92
CA LYS A 57 2.63 15.24 11.36
C LYS A 57 1.39 15.33 12.26
N ILE A 58 0.33 16.01 11.83
CA ILE A 58 -0.93 16.12 12.59
C ILE A 58 -1.55 14.74 12.90
N LEU A 59 -1.38 13.76 12.00
CA LEU A 59 -1.91 12.41 12.18
C LEU A 59 -1.18 11.63 13.28
N THR A 60 0.06 11.99 13.63
CA THR A 60 0.82 11.32 14.70
C THR A 60 0.26 11.57 16.09
N LYS A 61 -0.46 12.68 16.28
CA LYS A 61 -1.08 13.09 17.56
C LYS A 61 -2.60 13.03 17.52
N LEU A 62 -3.20 12.51 16.46
CA LEU A 62 -4.63 12.51 16.26
C LEU A 62 -5.34 11.64 17.32
N ARG A 63 -6.08 12.27 18.22
CA ARG A 63 -6.94 11.60 19.22
C ARG A 63 -8.37 12.11 19.05
N CYS A 64 -9.15 11.44 18.21
CA CYS A 64 -10.56 11.76 18.00
C CYS A 64 -11.34 10.50 17.61
N CYS A 65 -12.66 10.60 17.55
CA CYS A 65 -13.49 9.48 17.10
C CYS A 65 -13.24 9.17 15.61
N PRO A 66 -13.43 7.91 15.16
CA PRO A 66 -13.19 7.52 13.77
C PRO A 66 -13.89 8.39 12.74
N ARG A 67 -15.10 8.87 13.05
CA ARG A 67 -15.85 9.80 12.19
C ARG A 67 -15.10 11.11 11.92
N ARG A 68 -14.51 11.72 12.95
CA ARG A 68 -13.69 12.94 12.80
C ARG A 68 -12.36 12.63 12.11
N ALA A 69 -11.75 11.48 12.41
CA ALA A 69 -10.52 11.06 11.75
C ALA A 69 -10.71 10.89 10.23
N THR A 70 -11.83 10.30 9.79
CA THR A 70 -12.16 10.16 8.37
C THR A 70 -12.28 11.51 7.68
N ALA A 71 -12.98 12.48 8.29
CA ALA A 71 -13.10 13.83 7.72
C ALA A 71 -11.73 14.52 7.56
N ILE A 72 -10.85 14.37 8.55
CA ILE A 72 -9.48 14.91 8.50
C ILE A 72 -8.66 14.26 7.39
N VAL A 73 -8.74 12.92 7.26
CA VAL A 73 -8.04 12.20 6.17
C VAL A 73 -8.56 12.63 4.80
N GLN A 74 -9.87 12.83 4.63
CA GLN A 74 -10.44 13.35 3.38
C GLN A 74 -9.91 14.74 3.04
N ALA A 75 -9.86 15.65 4.02
CA ALA A 75 -9.29 16.99 3.82
C ALA A 75 -7.81 16.94 3.41
N ILE A 76 -7.01 16.09 4.07
CA ILE A 76 -5.60 15.86 3.73
C ILE A 76 -5.44 15.36 2.28
N LEU A 77 -6.30 14.45 1.84
CA LEU A 77 -6.24 13.93 0.45
C LEU A 77 -6.50 15.03 -0.58
N VAL A 78 -7.47 15.92 -0.31
CA VAL A 78 -7.76 17.07 -1.19
C VAL A 78 -6.58 18.05 -1.22
N LEU A 79 -6.04 18.40 -0.04
CA LEU A 79 -4.88 19.30 0.05
C LEU A 79 -3.67 18.73 -0.70
N HIS A 80 -3.38 17.45 -0.51
CA HIS A 80 -2.27 16.79 -1.20
C HIS A 80 -2.43 16.79 -2.73
N ALA A 81 -3.66 16.62 -3.23
CA ALA A 81 -3.93 16.69 -4.67
C ALA A 81 -3.68 18.09 -5.23
N VAL A 82 -4.19 19.13 -4.55
CA VAL A 82 -4.01 20.53 -4.97
C VAL A 82 -2.54 20.95 -4.92
N GLU A 83 -1.81 20.54 -3.88
CA GLU A 83 -0.38 20.84 -3.77
C GLU A 83 0.44 20.15 -4.86
N ASN A 84 0.22 18.84 -5.09
CA ASN A 84 0.96 18.12 -6.13
C ASN A 84 0.66 18.63 -7.54
N ASP A 85 -0.59 19.02 -7.83
CA ASP A 85 -0.98 19.57 -9.14
C ASP A 85 -0.21 20.88 -9.42
N ARG A 86 -0.13 21.77 -8.42
CA ARG A 86 0.61 23.04 -8.49
C ARG A 86 2.13 22.90 -8.65
N TYR A 87 2.71 21.75 -8.29
CA TYR A 87 4.14 21.47 -8.48
C TYR A 87 4.41 20.58 -9.72
N SER A 88 3.37 20.21 -10.47
CA SER A 88 3.48 19.42 -11.70
C SER A 88 3.42 20.27 -12.98
N GLU A 89 3.18 21.58 -12.85
CA GLU A 89 3.33 22.61 -13.89
C GLU A 89 4.78 23.15 -13.95
#